data_AF-A0A0H5C6B6-F1
#
_entry.id   AF-A0A0H5C6B6-F1
#
_cell.length_a   1.000
_cell.length_b   1.000
_cell.length_c   1.000
_cell.angle_alpha   90.00
_cell.angle_beta   90.00
_cell.angle_gamma   90.00
#
_symmetry.space_group_name_H-M   'P 1'
#
loop_
_entity.id
_entity.type
_entity.pdbx_description
1 polymer ?
#
loop_
_entity_poly.entity_id
_entity_poly.type
_entity_poly.pdbx_seq_one_letter_code
_entity_poly.pdbx_strand_id
1 'polypeptide(L)'
;MALVLSSVAVWCFSCLVPLRFWSGSQIDVWPTYAILTVLLGYAPFWAISISWCSHNSNSVRSRAVSAALVNMFSQAAGIVSSNVYRADDSPFYHRGNSWLIGISIACFIVCIATRQYYIFRNRQNAKAWNKLTEEERNTYRKSTTDVGNKRIDFQFVY
;
A
#
# COMPACT_ATOMS: atom_id res chain seq x y z
N MET A 1 -4.07 -8.71 3.31
CA MET A 1 -4.37 -7.25 3.30
C MET A 1 -3.73 -6.52 2.12
N ALA A 2 -2.50 -6.85 1.73
CA ALA A 2 -1.81 -6.27 0.59
C ALA A 2 -2.60 -6.40 -0.73
N LEU A 3 -3.27 -7.55 -0.95
CA LEU A 3 -4.08 -7.76 -2.15
C LEU A 3 -5.29 -6.82 -2.23
N VAL A 4 -5.94 -6.58 -1.08
CA VAL A 4 -7.08 -5.65 -0.97
C VAL A 4 -6.62 -4.21 -1.20
N LEU A 5 -5.43 -3.84 -0.74
CA LEU A 5 -4.86 -2.52 -1.04
C LEU A 5 -4.49 -2.39 -2.52
N SER A 6 -3.94 -3.46 -3.13
CA SER A 6 -3.57 -3.46 -4.54
C SER A 6 -4.76 -3.38 -5.50
N SER A 7 -5.96 -3.80 -5.09
CA SER A 7 -7.15 -3.70 -5.94
C SER A 7 -7.54 -2.24 -6.21
N VAL A 8 -7.28 -1.32 -5.27
CA VAL A 8 -7.49 0.12 -5.47
C VAL A 8 -6.54 0.66 -6.54
N ALA A 9 -5.27 0.22 -6.52
CA ALA A 9 -4.31 0.61 -7.55
C ALA A 9 -4.74 0.13 -8.95
N VAL A 10 -5.27 -1.09 -9.05
CA VAL A 10 -5.83 -1.63 -10.30
C VAL A 10 -7.08 -0.86 -10.72
N TRP A 11 -7.97 -0.51 -9.79
CA TRP A 11 -9.17 0.28 -10.06
C TRP A 11 -8.82 1.65 -10.63
N CYS A 12 -7.92 2.39 -9.97
CA CYS A 12 -7.46 3.69 -10.43
C CYS A 12 -6.77 3.57 -11.80
N PHE A 13 -5.90 2.58 -11.99
CA PHE A 13 -5.25 2.33 -13.27
C PHE A 13 -6.27 2.13 -14.40
N SER A 14 -7.25 1.24 -14.21
CA SER A 14 -8.27 0.94 -15.21
C SER A 14 -9.12 2.16 -15.60
N CYS A 15 -9.36 3.09 -14.66
CA CYS A 15 -10.11 4.31 -14.93
C CYS A 15 -9.24 5.44 -15.51
N LEU A 16 -7.94 5.48 -15.19
CA LEU A 16 -7.02 6.51 -15.68
C LEU A 16 -6.56 6.25 -17.12
N VAL A 17 -6.44 4.99 -17.55
CA VAL A 17 -6.08 4.62 -18.92
C VAL A 17 -7.02 5.26 -19.97
N PRO A 18 -8.36 5.13 -19.89
CA PRO A 18 -9.24 5.79 -20.83
C PRO A 18 -9.14 7.32 -20.73
N LEU A 19 -9.02 7.91 -19.53
CA LEU A 19 -8.82 9.36 -19.40
C LEU A 19 -7.53 9.85 -20.08
N ARG A 20 -6.51 9.00 -20.18
CA ARG A 20 -5.23 9.37 -20.80
C ARG A 20 -5.23 9.20 -22.31
N PHE A 21 -5.80 8.11 -22.82
CA PHE A 21 -5.61 7.69 -24.22
C PHE A 21 -6.85 7.87 -25.10
N TRP A 22 -8.03 8.09 -24.52
CA TRP A 22 -9.24 8.33 -25.29
C TRP A 22 -9.28 9.78 -25.79
N SER A 23 -9.43 9.95 -27.10
CA SER A 23 -9.47 11.26 -27.76
C SER A 23 -10.67 12.13 -27.37
N GLY A 24 -11.77 11.52 -26.87
CA GLY A 24 -12.95 12.24 -26.39
C GLY A 24 -12.85 12.70 -24.93
N SER A 25 -11.76 12.37 -24.23
CA SER A 25 -11.58 12.80 -22.83
C SER A 25 -11.53 14.33 -22.74
N GLN A 26 -12.32 14.90 -21.82
CA GLN A 26 -12.48 16.36 -21.63
C GLN A 26 -13.16 17.11 -22.80
N ILE A 27 -13.49 16.43 -23.90
CA ILE A 27 -14.32 16.96 -25.00
C ILE A 27 -15.77 16.53 -24.78
N ASP A 28 -15.98 15.22 -24.64
CA ASP A 28 -17.29 14.64 -24.34
C ASP A 28 -17.51 14.67 -22.83
N VAL A 29 -18.33 15.62 -22.37
CA VAL A 29 -18.56 15.89 -20.94
C VAL A 29 -19.16 14.68 -20.22
N TRP A 30 -20.16 14.02 -20.80
CA TRP A 30 -20.90 12.94 -20.14
C TRP A 30 -20.06 11.67 -19.88
N PRO A 31 -19.35 11.10 -20.87
CA PRO A 31 -18.53 9.93 -20.61
C PRO A 31 -17.31 10.26 -19.75
N THR A 32 -16.72 11.46 -19.89
CA THR A 32 -15.64 11.93 -19.01
C THR A 32 -16.12 12.00 -17.56
N TYR A 33 -17.29 12.59 -17.32
CA TYR A 33 -17.92 12.66 -16.00
C TYR A 33 -18.21 11.27 -15.42
N ALA A 34 -18.72 10.34 -16.24
CA ALA A 34 -18.98 8.97 -15.82
C ALA A 34 -17.68 8.26 -15.37
N ILE A 35 -16.59 8.36 -16.14
CA ILE A 35 -15.31 7.76 -15.78
C ILE A 35 -14.74 8.38 -14.49
N LEU A 36 -14.82 9.71 -14.34
CA LEU A 36 -14.38 10.39 -13.11
C LEU A 36 -15.19 9.97 -11.89
N THR A 37 -16.51 9.81 -12.04
CA THR A 37 -17.40 9.33 -10.97
C THR A 37 -17.01 7.92 -10.54
N VAL A 38 -16.77 7.01 -11.49
CA VAL A 38 -16.30 5.65 -11.21
C VAL A 38 -14.91 5.66 -10.58
N LEU A 39 -14.00 6.51 -11.07
CA LEU A 39 -12.65 6.67 -10.53
C LEU A 39 -12.70 7.08 -9.06
N LEU A 40 -13.55 8.04 -8.68
CA LEU A 40 -13.69 8.52 -7.31
C LEU A 40 -14.47 7.57 -6.39
N GLY A 41 -15.22 6.61 -6.96
CA GLY A 41 -16.02 5.63 -6.23
C GLY A 41 -15.25 4.46 -5.62
N TYR A 42 -13.92 4.53 -5.50
CA TYR A 42 -13.13 3.45 -4.91
C TYR A 42 -13.41 3.28 -3.41
N ALA A 43 -13.25 2.06 -2.90
CA ALA A 43 -13.48 1.76 -1.48
C ALA A 43 -12.43 2.40 -0.56
N PRO A 44 -12.80 2.92 0.63
CA PRO A 44 -11.85 3.54 1.56
C PRO A 44 -10.73 2.58 1.99
N PHE A 45 -9.48 2.89 1.62
CA PHE A 45 -8.32 2.03 1.91
C PHE A 45 -7.54 2.46 3.16
N TRP A 46 -7.77 3.67 3.65
CA TRP A 46 -6.93 4.31 4.68
C TRP A 46 -6.94 3.52 6.00
N ALA A 47 -8.12 3.15 6.50
CA ALA A 47 -8.27 2.38 7.73
C ALA A 47 -7.61 0.99 7.65
N ILE A 48 -7.72 0.33 6.49
CA ILE A 48 -7.08 -0.98 6.25
C ILE A 48 -5.56 -0.84 6.31
N SER A 49 -5.00 0.20 5.67
CA SER A 49 -3.55 0.41 5.65
C SER A 49 -2.96 0.62 7.05
N ILE A 50 -3.60 1.45 7.89
CA ILE A 50 -3.14 1.70 9.27
C ILE A 50 -3.30 0.47 10.14
N SER A 51 -4.42 -0.23 10.02
CA SER A 51 -4.65 -1.48 10.76
C SER A 51 -3.58 -2.52 10.41
N TRP A 52 -3.21 -2.61 9.12
CA TRP A 52 -2.18 -3.52 8.65
C TRP A 52 -0.78 -3.16 9.20
N CYS A 53 -0.42 -1.87 9.16
CA CYS A 53 0.83 -1.36 9.72
C CYS A 53 0.91 -1.58 11.24
N SER A 54 -0.19 -1.36 11.96
CA SER A 54 -0.28 -1.56 13.42
C SER A 54 -0.12 -3.04 13.79
N HIS A 55 -0.77 -3.94 13.05
CA HIS A 55 -0.69 -5.37 13.27
C HIS A 55 0.75 -5.88 13.10
N ASN A 56 1.44 -5.44 12.05
CA ASN A 56 2.81 -5.89 11.75
C ASN A 56 3.91 -5.27 12.62
N SER A 57 3.60 -4.24 13.41
CA SER A 57 4.60 -3.56 14.26
C SER A 57 4.92 -4.32 15.57
N ASN A 58 3.98 -5.14 16.06
CA ASN A 58 4.11 -6.06 17.21
C ASN A 58 4.80 -5.54 18.49
N SER A 59 4.92 -4.22 18.67
CA SER A 59 5.36 -3.57 19.91
C SER A 59 4.77 -2.16 20.00
N VAL A 60 4.57 -1.63 21.22
CA VAL A 60 3.99 -0.29 21.43
C VAL A 60 4.86 0.79 20.77
N ARG A 61 6.18 0.71 20.96
CA ARG A 61 7.16 1.63 20.35
C ARG A 61 7.08 1.60 18.83
N SER A 62 7.12 0.40 18.23
CA SER A 62 7.07 0.27 16.77
C SER A 62 5.72 0.73 16.20
N ARG A 63 4.60 0.47 16.90
CA ARG A 63 3.27 0.94 16.48
C ARG A 63 3.19 2.46 16.45
N ALA A 64 3.72 3.15 17.46
CA ALA A 64 3.74 4.61 17.50
C ALA A 64 4.55 5.21 16.34
N VAL A 65 5.75 4.68 16.10
CA VAL A 65 6.61 5.11 14.98
C VAL A 65 5.95 4.82 13.63
N SER A 66 5.34 3.65 13.48
CA SER A 66 4.63 3.24 12.26
C SER A 66 3.44 4.17 11.95
N ALA A 67 2.64 4.51 12.95
CA ALA A 67 1.51 5.44 12.80
C ALA A 67 1.98 6.85 12.41
N ALA A 68 3.06 7.35 13.03
CA ALA A 68 3.64 8.64 12.68
C ALA A 68 4.14 8.67 11.23
N LEU A 69 4.81 7.60 10.78
CA LEU A 69 5.26 7.48 9.38
C LEU A 69 4.09 7.49 8.40
N VAL A 70 3.03 6.71 8.65
CA VAL A 70 1.84 6.70 7.77
C VAL A 70 1.23 8.10 7.67
N ASN A 71 1.15 8.82 8.79
CA ASN A 71 0.64 10.20 8.78
C ASN A 71 1.52 11.15 7.96
N MET A 72 2.84 11.12 8.16
CA MET A 72 3.77 11.98 7.40
C MET A 72 3.71 11.71 5.90
N PHE A 73 3.66 10.44 5.48
CA PHE A 73 3.51 10.10 4.06
C PHE A 73 2.15 10.54 3.50
N SER A 74 1.08 10.46 4.29
CA SER A 74 -0.25 10.95 3.89
C SER A 74 -0.24 12.46 3.63
N GLN A 75 0.40 13.24 4.50
CA GLN A 75 0.52 14.69 4.33
C GLN A 75 1.40 15.05 3.14
N ALA A 76 2.53 14.37 2.96
CA ALA A 76 3.40 14.55 1.80
C ALA A 76 2.66 14.22 0.49
N ALA A 77 1.87 13.15 0.46
CA ALA A 77 1.05 12.80 -0.70
C ALA A 77 0.02 13.90 -1.02
N GLY A 78 -0.56 14.55 -0.01
CA GLY A 78 -1.45 15.70 -0.20
C GLY A 78 -0.77 16.93 -0.83
N ILE A 79 0.50 17.17 -0.49
CA ILE A 79 1.30 18.23 -1.12
C ILE A 79 1.64 17.89 -2.57
N VAL A 80 1.98 16.63 -2.85
CA VAL A 80 2.29 16.18 -4.21
C VAL A 80 1.03 16.23 -5.08
N SER A 81 -0.11 15.73 -4.58
CA SER A 81 -1.35 15.63 -5.35
C SER A 81 -1.90 17.00 -5.79
N SER A 82 -1.74 18.04 -4.98
CA SER A 82 -2.14 19.41 -5.32
C SER A 82 -1.35 20.02 -6.49
N ASN A 83 -0.23 19.40 -6.87
CA ASN A 83 0.65 19.85 -7.94
C ASN A 83 0.65 18.92 -9.18
N VAL A 84 -0.13 17.83 -9.17
CA VAL A 84 -0.17 16.86 -10.28
C VAL A 84 -0.80 17.48 -11.53
N TYR A 85 -1.94 18.18 -11.36
CA TYR A 85 -2.60 18.88 -12.45
C TYR A 85 -2.12 20.32 -12.52
N ARG A 86 -1.61 20.72 -13.68
CA ARG A 86 -0.96 22.03 -13.88
C ARG A 86 -1.61 22.75 -15.05
N ALA A 87 -1.64 24.08 -14.98
CA ALA A 87 -2.34 24.92 -15.96
C ALA A 87 -1.77 24.80 -17.39
N ASP A 88 -0.47 24.50 -17.52
CA ASP A 88 0.22 24.28 -18.81
C ASP A 88 -0.21 22.98 -19.53
N ASP A 89 -0.83 22.04 -18.81
CA ASP A 89 -1.32 20.76 -19.32
C ASP A 89 -2.85 20.77 -19.53
N SER A 90 -3.51 21.90 -19.28
CA SER A 90 -4.93 22.11 -19.54
C SER A 90 -5.22 22.13 -21.04
N PRO A 91 -6.39 21.67 -21.52
CA PRO A 91 -7.51 21.09 -20.76
C PRO A 91 -7.46 19.57 -20.60
N PHE A 92 -6.57 18.87 -21.32
CA PHE A 92 -6.59 17.41 -21.43
C PHE A 92 -5.79 16.68 -20.32
N TYR A 93 -4.90 17.39 -19.62
CA TYR A 93 -4.13 16.90 -18.49
C TYR A 93 -3.37 15.60 -18.75
N HIS A 94 -2.81 15.44 -19.94
CA HIS A 94 -2.14 14.21 -20.36
C HIS A 94 -0.93 13.87 -19.47
N ARG A 95 -0.14 14.86 -19.07
CA ARG A 95 1.00 14.66 -18.17
C ARG A 95 0.52 14.24 -16.78
N GLY A 96 -0.48 14.92 -16.24
CA GLY A 96 -1.07 14.59 -14.94
C GLY A 96 -1.60 13.15 -14.91
N ASN A 97 -2.39 12.78 -15.91
CA ASN A 97 -2.93 11.42 -16.04
C ASN A 97 -1.83 10.36 -16.21
N SER A 98 -0.78 10.64 -16.99
CA SER A 98 0.38 9.73 -17.11
C SER A 98 1.11 9.53 -15.78
N TRP A 99 1.28 10.57 -14.97
CA TRP A 99 1.89 10.46 -13.64
C TRP A 99 1.05 9.61 -12.70
N LEU A 100 -0.28 9.81 -12.68
CA LEU A 100 -1.19 9.02 -11.86
C LEU A 100 -1.20 7.54 -12.26
N ILE A 101 -1.10 7.23 -13.55
CA ILE A 101 -0.93 5.86 -14.05
C ILE A 101 0.37 5.26 -13.51
N GLY A 102 1.49 5.99 -13.60
CA GLY A 102 2.78 5.57 -13.07
C GLY A 102 2.74 5.29 -11.56
N ILE A 103 2.09 6.17 -10.79
CA ILE A 103 1.89 6.00 -9.34
C ILE A 103 1.04 4.76 -9.04
N SER A 104 -0.02 4.53 -9.83
CA SER A 104 -0.90 3.36 -9.67
C SER A 104 -0.12 2.06 -9.90
N ILE A 105 0.70 1.99 -10.96
CA ILE A 105 1.56 0.84 -11.24
C ILE A 105 2.59 0.64 -10.12
N ALA A 106 3.27 1.71 -9.69
CA ALA A 106 4.25 1.63 -8.61
C ALA A 106 3.62 1.13 -7.30
N CYS A 107 2.43 1.64 -6.96
CA CYS A 107 1.67 1.20 -5.79
C CYS A 107 1.33 -0.30 -5.86
N PHE A 108 0.85 -0.77 -7.02
CA PHE A 108 0.59 -2.19 -7.24
C PHE A 108 1.85 -3.03 -7.02
N ILE A 109 2.97 -2.66 -7.64
CA ILE A 109 4.25 -3.37 -7.51
C ILE A 109 4.69 -3.41 -6.04
N VAL A 110 4.64 -2.30 -5.32
CA VAL A 110 5.03 -2.23 -3.90
C VAL A 110 4.13 -3.11 -3.02
N CYS A 111 2.83 -3.14 -3.27
CA CYS A 111 1.92 -4.02 -2.53
C CYS A 111 2.26 -5.50 -2.74
N ILE A 112 2.51 -5.91 -3.99
CA ILE A 112 2.88 -7.29 -4.31
C ILE A 112 4.26 -7.62 -3.73
N ALA A 113 5.24 -6.73 -3.88
CA ALA A 113 6.58 -6.92 -3.33
C ALA A 113 6.55 -7.06 -1.79
N THR A 114 5.77 -6.22 -1.10
CA THR A 114 5.58 -6.30 0.35
C THR A 114 4.96 -7.63 0.77
N ARG A 115 3.95 -8.10 0.04
CA ARG A 115 3.34 -9.42 0.27
C ARG A 115 4.37 -10.53 0.14
N GLN A 116 5.15 -10.54 -0.94
CA GLN A 116 6.17 -11.57 -1.16
C GLN A 116 7.27 -11.51 -0.10
N TYR A 117 7.68 -10.31 0.29
CA TYR A 117 8.63 -10.10 1.37
C TYR A 117 8.14 -10.69 2.71
N TYR A 118 6.88 -10.45 3.09
CA TYR A 118 6.31 -11.03 4.31
C TYR A 118 6.18 -12.55 4.25
N ILE A 119 5.79 -13.12 3.11
CA ILE A 119 5.76 -14.58 2.92
C ILE A 119 7.17 -15.17 3.06
N PHE A 120 8.15 -14.55 2.41
CA PHE A 120 9.55 -14.96 2.49
C PHE A 120 10.05 -14.90 3.93
N ARG A 121 9.78 -13.81 4.65
CA ARG A 121 10.21 -13.64 6.05
C ARG A 121 9.55 -14.65 6.97
N ASN A 122 8.24 -14.91 6.81
CA ASN A 122 7.54 -15.96 7.55
C ASN A 122 8.13 -17.35 7.27
N ARG A 123 8.51 -17.65 6.03
CA ARG A 123 9.18 -18.91 5.69
C ARG A 123 10.55 -19.05 6.35
N GLN A 124 11.33 -17.96 6.42
CA GLN A 124 12.62 -17.97 7.13
C GLN A 124 12.43 -18.20 8.63
N ASN A 125 11.51 -17.47 9.25
CA ASN A 125 11.15 -17.61 10.65
C ASN A 125 10.65 -19.03 10.98
N ALA A 126 9.76 -19.58 10.15
CA ALA A 126 9.26 -20.94 10.31
C ALA A 126 10.37 -22.00 10.18
N LYS A 127 11.31 -21.83 9.24
CA LYS A 127 12.48 -22.73 9.13
C LYS A 127 13.35 -22.69 10.38
N ALA A 128 13.57 -21.51 10.97
CA ALA A 128 14.33 -21.39 12.22
C ALA A 128 13.55 -22.00 13.40
N TRP A 129 12.26 -21.68 13.52
CA TRP A 129 11.39 -22.19 14.58
C TRP A 129 11.24 -23.72 14.57
N ASN A 130 11.11 -24.30 13.37
CA ASN A 130 10.95 -25.75 13.21
C ASN A 130 12.22 -26.55 13.52
N LYS A 131 13.40 -25.91 13.51
CA LYS A 131 14.65 -26.55 13.96
C LYS A 131 14.76 -26.66 15.47
N LEU A 132 14.04 -25.83 16.22
CA LEU A 132 14.08 -25.84 17.68
C LEU A 132 13.22 -26.98 18.24
N THR A 133 13.76 -27.67 19.24
CA THR A 133 13.01 -28.62 20.07
C THR A 133 11.97 -27.89 20.93
N GLU A 134 11.04 -28.62 21.52
CA GLU A 134 9.99 -28.03 22.36
C GLU A 134 10.55 -27.33 23.60
N GLU A 135 11.59 -27.88 24.22
CA GLU A 135 12.31 -27.28 25.34
C GLU A 135 13.02 -25.97 24.93
N GLU A 136 13.68 -25.95 23.76
CA GLU A 136 14.32 -24.76 23.22
C GLU A 136 13.31 -23.66 22.87
N ARG A 137 12.14 -24.02 22.33
CA ARG A 137 11.05 -23.07 22.07
C ARG A 137 10.53 -22.44 23.36
N ASN A 138 10.35 -23.25 24.40
CA ASN A 138 9.91 -22.77 25.72
C ASN A 138 10.98 -21.87 26.36
N THR A 139 12.25 -22.23 26.22
CA THR A 139 13.38 -21.42 26.68
C THR A 139 13.44 -20.10 25.94
N TYR A 140 13.34 -20.10 24.61
CA TYR A 140 13.31 -18.90 23.78
C TYR A 140 12.18 -17.96 24.21
N ARG A 141 10.95 -18.47 24.40
CA ARG A 141 9.81 -17.64 24.82
C ARG A 141 10.01 -16.96 26.17
N LYS A 142 10.72 -17.61 27.10
CA LYS A 142 10.97 -17.11 28.46
C LYS A 142 12.19 -16.18 28.55
N SER A 143 13.21 -16.40 27.73
CA SER A 143 14.52 -15.76 27.86
C SER A 143 14.92 -14.83 26.71
N THR A 144 14.15 -14.78 25.61
CA THR A 144 14.50 -13.96 24.45
C THR A 144 14.47 -12.47 24.76
N THR A 145 15.47 -11.75 24.25
CA THR A 145 15.53 -10.28 24.23
C THR A 145 14.89 -9.69 22.97
N ASP A 146 14.44 -10.52 22.03
CA ASP A 146 13.84 -10.05 20.78
C ASP A 146 12.44 -9.48 21.01
N VAL A 147 12.20 -8.29 20.47
CA VAL A 147 10.94 -7.55 20.64
C VAL A 147 10.22 -7.39 19.32
N GLY A 148 8.90 -7.60 19.35
CA GLY A 148 8.00 -7.34 18.23
C GLY A 148 8.28 -8.21 17.01
N ASN A 149 8.48 -7.57 15.85
CA ASN A 149 8.64 -8.26 14.58
C ASN A 149 10.02 -8.89 14.36
N LYS A 150 10.94 -8.72 15.33
CA LYS A 150 12.25 -9.37 15.33
C LYS A 150 12.21 -10.81 15.83
N ARG A 151 11.18 -11.18 16.59
CA ARG A 151 11.06 -12.52 17.16
C ARG A 151 10.88 -13.57 16.06
N ILE A 152 11.50 -14.73 16.23
CA ILE A 152 11.35 -15.86 15.29
C ILE A 152 9.95 -16.48 15.31
N ASP A 153 9.21 -16.35 16.41
CA ASP A 153 7.82 -16.82 16.52
C ASP A 153 6.80 -15.79 16.02
N PHE A 154 7.26 -14.60 15.59
CA PHE A 154 6.39 -13.62 14.97
C PHE A 154 6.06 -13.99 13.52
N GLN A 155 4.78 -13.84 13.17
CA GLN A 155 4.27 -14.02 11.81
C GLN A 155 3.72 -12.70 11.27
N PHE A 156 4.27 -12.25 10.15
CA PHE A 156 3.76 -11.11 9.41
C PHE A 156 2.41 -11.47 8.76
N VAL A 157 1.45 -10.56 8.87
CA VAL A 157 0.19 -10.65 8.13
C VAL A 157 0.37 -9.94 6.80
N TYR A 158 -0.09 -10.56 5.71
CA TYR A 158 0.08 -10.07 4.35
C TYR A 158 -1.22 -10.03 3.55
#